data_AF-A0ABD8AJB7-F1
#
_entry.id   AF-A0ABD8AJB7-F1
#
_cell.length_a   1.000
_cell.length_b   1.000
_cell.length_c   1.000
_cell.angle_alpha   90.00
_cell.angle_beta   90.00
_cell.angle_gamma   90.00
#
_symmetry.space_group_name_H-M   'P 1'
#
loop_
_entity.id
_entity.type
_entity.pdbx_description
1 polymer ?
#
loop_
_entity_poly.entity_id
_entity_poly.type
_entity_poly.pdbx_seq_one_letter_code
_entity_poly.pdbx_strand_id
1 'polypeptide(L)'
;MGVISKLYFSHIQKQIAYVNDAFIKLNIINHLDKEYILCRKINEFESLDEFIEDFCEQFRSVSLTPTYFKMIKNFYFFYFYHQVFKHKKYWVNKESLKFLKNKTNNIIFSHEKRDFYYDFLDEFKKIKDHNRYLILILRKVL
;
A
#
# COMPACT_ATOMS: atom_id res chain seq x y z
N MET A 1 -10.65 7.89 -17.10
CA MET A 1 -9.54 6.92 -17.00
C MET A 1 -9.69 5.86 -18.10
N GLY A 2 -8.65 5.56 -18.88
CA GLY A 2 -8.71 4.61 -20.00
C GLY A 2 -8.79 3.13 -19.57
N VAL A 3 -9.12 2.23 -20.51
CA VAL A 3 -9.30 0.78 -20.26
C VAL A 3 -8.05 0.13 -19.64
N ILE A 4 -6.86 0.47 -20.14
CA ILE A 4 -5.58 -0.08 -19.66
C ILE A 4 -5.34 0.28 -18.19
N SER A 5 -5.63 1.52 -17.79
CA SER A 5 -5.51 1.95 -16.39
C SER A 5 -6.50 1.21 -15.49
N LYS A 6 -7.74 0.97 -15.96
CA LYS A 6 -8.73 0.17 -15.20
C LYS A 6 -8.23 -1.27 -14.95
N LEU A 7 -7.62 -1.90 -15.96
CA LEU A 7 -7.02 -3.24 -15.82
C LEU A 7 -5.86 -3.23 -14.83
N TYR A 8 -5.00 -2.21 -14.89
CA TYR A 8 -3.91 -2.04 -13.93
C TYR A 8 -4.42 -1.93 -12.49
N PHE A 9 -5.36 -1.03 -12.22
CA PHE A 9 -5.89 -0.86 -10.86
C PHE A 9 -6.74 -2.04 -10.39
N SER A 10 -7.37 -2.78 -11.29
CA SER A 10 -8.00 -4.07 -10.96
C SER A 10 -6.97 -5.12 -10.53
N HIS A 11 -5.80 -5.15 -11.17
CA HIS A 11 -4.69 -6.00 -10.73
C HIS A 11 -4.18 -5.61 -9.34
N ILE A 12 -4.01 -4.30 -9.07
CA ILE A 12 -3.66 -3.78 -7.75
C ILE A 12 -4.69 -4.19 -6.69
N GLN A 13 -5.99 -4.08 -7.00
CA GLN A 13 -7.07 -4.52 -6.10
C GLN A 13 -6.92 -6.00 -5.72
N LYS A 14 -6.58 -6.87 -6.67
CA LYS A 14 -6.36 -8.30 -6.41
C LYS A 14 -5.13 -8.56 -5.55
N GLN A 15 -4.08 -7.75 -5.68
CA GLN A 15 -2.91 -7.82 -4.80
C GLN A 15 -3.28 -7.40 -3.37
N ILE A 16 -4.02 -6.30 -3.22
CA ILE A 16 -4.51 -5.80 -1.92
C ILE A 16 -5.37 -6.87 -1.23
N ALA A 17 -6.33 -7.46 -1.94
CA ALA A 17 -7.18 -8.52 -1.39
C ALA A 17 -6.34 -9.70 -0.86
N TYR A 18 -5.35 -10.14 -1.63
CA TYR A 18 -4.45 -11.21 -1.21
C TYR A 18 -3.64 -10.88 0.05
N VAL A 19 -3.15 -9.64 0.16
CA VAL A 19 -2.42 -9.20 1.36
C VAL A 19 -3.36 -9.12 2.57
N ASN A 20 -4.57 -8.59 2.39
CA ASN A 20 -5.56 -8.52 3.46
C ASN A 20 -5.94 -9.92 3.97
N ASP A 21 -6.10 -10.91 3.08
CA ASP A 21 -6.31 -12.30 3.47
C ASP A 21 -5.15 -12.86 4.31
N ALA A 22 -3.91 -12.48 3.98
CA ALA A 22 -2.74 -12.85 4.76
C ALA A 22 -2.75 -12.18 6.15
N PHE A 23 -3.14 -10.90 6.23
CA PHE A 23 -3.29 -10.20 7.51
C PHE A 23 -4.40 -10.78 8.38
N ILE A 24 -5.52 -11.21 7.81
CA ILE A 24 -6.58 -11.92 8.52
C ILE A 24 -6.05 -13.26 9.06
N LYS A 25 -5.37 -14.05 8.23
CA LYS A 25 -4.81 -15.36 8.64
C LYS A 25 -3.75 -15.26 9.73
N LEU A 26 -3.07 -14.12 9.82
CA LEU A 26 -2.09 -13.81 10.86
C LEU A 26 -2.72 -13.21 12.13
N ASN A 27 -4.03 -13.03 12.17
CA ASN A 27 -4.74 -12.30 13.22
C ASN A 27 -4.15 -10.89 13.43
N ILE A 28 -3.83 -10.18 12.34
CA ILE A 28 -3.43 -8.76 12.39
C ILE A 28 -4.70 -7.89 12.35
N ILE A 29 -5.66 -8.28 11.52
CA ILE A 29 -6.98 -7.67 11.38
C ILE A 29 -8.07 -8.73 11.50
N ASN A 30 -9.25 -8.36 11.96
CA ASN A 30 -10.38 -9.29 12.14
C ASN A 30 -11.08 -9.66 10.83
N HIS A 31 -11.48 -8.63 10.07
CA HIS A 31 -12.22 -8.74 8.83
C HIS A 31 -12.16 -7.38 8.10
N LEU A 32 -12.63 -7.33 6.85
CA LEU A 32 -12.87 -6.09 6.11
C LEU A 32 -14.23 -6.21 5.41
N ASP A 33 -15.21 -5.44 5.86
CA ASP A 33 -16.58 -5.52 5.34
C ASP A 33 -16.81 -4.76 4.04
N LYS A 34 -15.91 -3.81 3.72
CA LYS A 34 -16.10 -2.88 2.61
C LYS A 34 -15.11 -3.13 1.49
N GLU A 35 -15.66 -3.27 0.29
CA GLU A 35 -14.86 -3.23 -0.93
C GLU A 35 -14.40 -1.78 -1.18
N TYR A 36 -13.12 -1.51 -0.92
CA TYR A 36 -12.51 -0.23 -1.28
C TYR A 36 -12.30 -0.18 -2.80
N ILE A 37 -13.08 0.62 -3.52
CA ILE A 37 -13.01 0.73 -4.98
C ILE A 37 -11.84 1.65 -5.38
N LEU A 38 -10.65 1.07 -5.48
CA LEU A 38 -9.39 1.79 -5.73
C LEU A 38 -9.43 2.69 -6.97
N CYS A 39 -9.94 2.15 -8.10
CA CYS A 39 -10.03 2.88 -9.37
C CYS A 39 -10.79 4.20 -9.27
N ARG A 40 -11.81 4.25 -8.40
CA ARG A 40 -12.63 5.44 -8.18
C ARG A 40 -11.91 6.37 -7.21
N LYS A 41 -11.58 5.84 -6.03
CA LYS A 41 -11.01 6.57 -4.91
C LYS A 41 -9.73 7.31 -5.27
N ILE A 42 -8.85 6.69 -6.06
CA ILE A 42 -7.59 7.33 -6.44
C ILE A 42 -7.76 8.68 -7.15
N ASN A 43 -8.83 8.89 -7.92
CA ASN A 43 -9.05 10.17 -8.61
C ASN A 43 -9.75 11.21 -7.73
N GLU A 44 -10.19 10.84 -6.52
CA GLU A 44 -10.86 11.75 -5.57
C GLU A 44 -9.84 12.58 -4.77
N PHE A 45 -8.55 12.24 -4.83
CA PHE A 45 -7.47 12.92 -4.08
C PHE A 45 -6.46 13.57 -5.02
N GLU A 46 -5.88 14.70 -4.63
CA GLU A 46 -4.79 15.34 -5.36
C GLU A 46 -3.42 14.78 -4.94
N SER A 47 -3.28 14.45 -3.65
CA SER A 47 -2.10 13.81 -3.09
C SER A 47 -2.15 12.29 -3.20
N LEU A 48 -0.96 11.68 -3.28
CA LEU A 48 -0.80 10.24 -3.10
C LEU A 48 -0.96 9.88 -1.62
N ASP A 49 -0.36 10.67 -0.74
CA ASP A 49 -0.28 10.36 0.69
C ASP A 49 -1.66 10.48 1.35
N GLU A 50 -2.44 11.50 0.99
CA GLU A 50 -3.84 11.63 1.44
C GLU A 50 -4.68 10.44 1.00
N PHE A 51 -4.46 9.95 -0.23
CA PHE A 51 -5.15 8.76 -0.73
C PHE A 51 -4.73 7.51 0.05
N ILE A 52 -3.44 7.35 0.35
CA ILE A 52 -2.95 6.19 1.12
C ILE A 52 -3.49 6.25 2.55
N GLU A 53 -3.54 7.45 3.15
CA GLU A 53 -4.14 7.68 4.47
C GLU A 53 -5.63 7.28 4.47
N ASP A 54 -6.44 7.81 3.54
CA ASP A 54 -7.85 7.43 3.39
C ASP A 54 -8.02 5.92 3.18
N PHE A 55 -7.19 5.33 2.33
CA PHE A 55 -7.17 3.88 2.14
C PHE A 55 -6.88 3.15 3.45
N CYS A 56 -5.92 3.63 4.25
CA CYS A 56 -5.56 2.97 5.50
C CYS A 56 -6.62 3.11 6.59
N GLU A 57 -7.44 4.17 6.57
CA GLU A 57 -8.48 4.38 7.60
C GLU A 57 -9.49 3.22 7.70
N GLN A 58 -9.72 2.47 6.62
CA GLN A 58 -10.56 1.27 6.67
C GLN A 58 -10.04 0.20 7.64
N PHE A 59 -8.75 0.22 7.98
CA PHE A 59 -8.12 -0.73 8.89
C PHE A 59 -8.19 -0.28 10.35
N ARG A 60 -8.52 0.98 10.64
CA ARG A 60 -8.41 1.56 11.99
C ARG A 60 -9.26 0.83 13.02
N SER A 61 -10.50 0.49 12.69
CA SER A 61 -11.42 -0.20 13.60
C SER A 61 -11.27 -1.72 13.60
N VAL A 62 -10.64 -2.29 12.57
CA VAL A 62 -10.54 -3.76 12.39
C VAL A 62 -9.16 -4.31 12.76
N SER A 63 -8.18 -3.44 12.99
CA SER A 63 -6.85 -3.81 13.49
C SER A 63 -6.95 -4.22 14.96
N LEU A 64 -6.35 -5.35 15.33
CA LEU A 64 -6.40 -5.84 16.71
C LEU A 64 -5.64 -4.96 17.70
N THR A 65 -4.63 -4.23 17.24
CA THR A 65 -3.84 -3.31 18.07
C THR A 65 -3.48 -2.04 17.30
N PRO A 66 -3.21 -0.92 18.01
CA PRO A 66 -2.67 0.29 17.38
C PRO A 66 -1.33 0.05 16.66
N THR A 67 -0.50 -0.86 17.18
CA THR A 67 0.77 -1.26 16.56
C THR A 67 0.54 -1.92 15.21
N TYR A 68 -0.45 -2.82 15.11
CA TYR A 68 -0.82 -3.45 13.84
C TYR A 68 -1.38 -2.46 12.84
N PHE A 69 -2.20 -1.51 13.28
CA PHE A 69 -2.66 -0.43 12.41
C PHE A 69 -1.47 0.36 11.84
N LYS A 70 -0.51 0.77 12.69
CA LYS A 70 0.70 1.47 12.24
C LYS A 70 1.53 0.63 11.25
N MET A 71 1.71 -0.66 11.54
CA MET A 71 2.41 -1.60 10.66
C MET A 71 1.73 -1.72 9.28
N ILE A 72 0.40 -1.82 9.26
CA ILE A 72 -0.40 -1.87 8.02
C ILE A 72 -0.24 -0.57 7.23
N LYS A 73 -0.29 0.58 7.90
CA LYS A 73 -0.03 1.88 7.26
C LYS A 73 1.34 1.88 6.58
N ASN A 74 2.39 1.51 7.31
CA ASN A 74 3.74 1.45 6.77
C ASN A 74 3.84 0.50 5.56
N PHE A 75 3.19 -0.67 5.62
CA PHE A 75 3.12 -1.58 4.49
C PHE A 75 2.48 -0.93 3.27
N TYR A 76 1.33 -0.28 3.42
CA TYR A 76 0.61 0.29 2.29
C TYR A 76 1.25 1.55 1.72
N PHE A 77 1.88 2.38 2.56
CA PHE A 77 2.75 3.45 2.09
C PHE A 77 3.89 2.91 1.22
N PHE A 78 4.64 1.93 1.72
CA PHE A 78 5.67 1.25 0.95
C PHE A 78 5.10 0.69 -0.37
N TYR A 79 3.97 -0.03 -0.32
CA TYR A 79 3.39 -0.69 -1.46
C TYR A 79 2.96 0.30 -2.54
N PHE A 80 2.21 1.34 -2.19
CA PHE A 80 1.76 2.34 -3.17
C PHE A 80 2.92 3.17 -3.70
N TYR A 81 3.90 3.51 -2.87
CA TYR A 81 5.12 4.17 -3.35
C TYR A 81 5.89 3.27 -4.33
N HIS A 82 5.97 1.96 -4.05
CA HIS A 82 6.57 0.99 -4.96
C HIS A 82 5.80 0.94 -6.29
N GLN A 83 4.46 0.90 -6.26
CA GLN A 83 3.62 0.90 -7.45
C GLN A 83 3.82 2.16 -8.30
N VAL A 84 3.86 3.33 -7.67
CA VAL A 84 4.14 4.61 -8.33
C VAL A 84 5.53 4.59 -8.95
N PHE A 85 6.54 4.13 -8.21
CA PHE A 85 7.93 4.09 -8.70
C PHE A 85 8.07 3.18 -9.93
N LYS A 86 7.51 1.97 -9.89
CA LYS A 86 7.62 0.95 -10.95
C LYS A 86 6.71 1.25 -12.14
N HIS A 87 5.56 1.89 -11.91
CA HIS A 87 4.52 2.06 -12.91
C HIS A 87 4.00 3.50 -13.03
N LYS A 88 4.92 4.48 -12.97
CA LYS A 88 4.64 5.93 -13.00
C LYS A 88 3.52 6.33 -13.94
N LYS A 89 3.49 5.77 -15.16
CA LYS A 89 2.51 6.08 -16.24
C LYS A 89 1.04 5.93 -15.84
N TYR A 90 0.70 5.11 -14.84
CA TYR A 90 -0.68 4.96 -14.37
C TYR A 90 -1.05 5.93 -13.24
N TRP A 91 -0.05 6.59 -12.65
CA TRP A 91 -0.18 7.48 -11.50
C TRP A 91 0.09 8.95 -11.85
N VAL A 92 0.61 9.26 -13.06
CA VAL A 92 1.13 10.58 -13.52
C VAL A 92 0.17 11.76 -13.35
N ASN A 93 -1.13 11.51 -13.24
CA ASN A 93 -2.14 12.58 -13.17
C ASN A 93 -2.19 13.29 -11.80
N LYS A 94 -1.49 12.76 -10.79
CA LYS A 94 -1.41 13.37 -9.47
C LYS A 94 -0.44 14.54 -9.48
N GLU A 95 -0.89 15.73 -9.07
CA GLU A 95 -0.03 16.90 -8.92
C GLU A 95 1.14 16.61 -7.99
N SER A 96 0.85 15.89 -6.91
CA SER A 96 1.83 15.40 -5.95
C SER A 96 2.86 14.45 -6.55
N LEU A 97 2.80 14.05 -7.82
CA LEU A 97 3.82 13.19 -8.42
C LEU A 97 4.66 13.92 -9.49
N LYS A 98 4.33 15.18 -9.78
CA LYS A 98 5.11 16.02 -10.72
C LYS A 98 6.56 16.20 -10.25
N PHE A 99 6.80 16.21 -8.94
CA PHE A 99 8.11 16.37 -8.34
C PHE A 99 9.06 15.19 -8.65
N LEU A 100 8.53 14.00 -8.96
CA LEU A 100 9.29 12.80 -9.35
C LEU A 100 9.96 12.89 -10.74
N LYS A 101 9.82 14.01 -11.46
CA LYS A 101 10.60 14.29 -12.67
C LYS A 101 12.05 14.68 -12.35
N ASN A 102 12.33 15.18 -11.14
CA ASN A 102 13.66 15.57 -10.69
C ASN A 102 14.42 14.36 -10.08
N LYS A 103 15.70 14.20 -10.40
CA LYS A 103 16.56 13.13 -9.88
C LYS A 103 16.69 13.16 -8.36
N THR A 104 16.92 14.33 -7.76
CA THR A 104 17.05 14.50 -6.30
C THR A 104 15.78 14.05 -5.58
N ASN A 105 14.64 14.45 -6.12
CA ASN A 105 13.33 14.08 -5.61
C ASN A 105 13.04 12.58 -5.73
N ASN A 106 13.51 11.91 -6.79
CA ASN A 106 13.43 10.45 -6.87
C ASN A 106 14.25 9.75 -5.78
N ILE A 107 15.40 10.32 -5.41
CA ILE A 107 16.23 9.78 -4.32
C ILE A 107 15.49 9.89 -2.99
N ILE A 108 14.91 11.06 -2.69
CA ILE A 108 14.11 11.29 -1.48
C ILE A 108 12.92 10.33 -1.43
N PHE A 109 12.13 10.25 -2.51
CA PHE A 109 10.99 9.33 -2.58
C PHE A 109 11.39 7.86 -2.42
N SER A 110 12.55 7.47 -2.98
CA SER A 110 13.08 6.11 -2.79
C SER A 110 13.63 5.88 -1.38
N HIS A 111 14.05 6.92 -0.67
CA HIS A 111 14.43 6.84 0.73
C HIS A 111 13.19 6.61 1.59
N GLU A 112 12.18 7.47 1.48
CA GLU A 112 10.91 7.35 2.21
C GLU A 112 10.24 5.99 2.01
N LYS A 113 10.18 5.51 0.76
CA LYS A 113 9.68 4.17 0.44
C LYS A 113 10.42 3.07 1.24
N ARG A 114 11.73 3.19 1.40
CA ARG A 114 12.54 2.21 2.15
C ARG A 114 12.27 2.33 3.65
N ASP A 115 12.13 3.54 4.17
CA ASP A 115 11.82 3.75 5.59
C ASP A 115 10.51 3.06 5.97
N PHE A 116 9.45 3.27 5.17
CA PHE A 116 8.17 2.56 5.37
C PHE A 116 8.31 1.04 5.30
N TYR A 117 9.16 0.53 4.40
CA TYR A 117 9.41 -0.90 4.31
C TYR A 117 10.10 -1.45 5.56
N TYR A 118 11.14 -0.78 6.06
CA TYR A 118 11.86 -1.21 7.26
C TYR A 118 10.99 -1.07 8.51
N ASP A 119 10.23 0.01 8.65
CA ASP A 119 9.29 0.18 9.76
C ASP A 119 8.19 -0.89 9.76
N PHE A 120 7.73 -1.31 8.57
CA PHE A 120 6.85 -2.45 8.43
C PHE A 120 7.52 -3.74 8.89
N LEU A 121 8.73 -4.04 8.39
CA LEU A 121 9.46 -5.26 8.72
C LEU A 121 9.76 -5.38 10.22
N ASP A 122 10.11 -4.27 10.86
CA ASP A 122 10.48 -4.23 12.26
C ASP A 122 9.33 -4.63 13.18
N GLU A 123 8.10 -4.29 12.81
CA GLU A 123 6.90 -4.76 13.51
C GLU A 123 6.46 -6.15 13.05
N PHE A 124 6.49 -6.42 11.74
CA PHE A 124 5.99 -7.69 11.19
C PHE A 124 6.80 -8.90 11.66
N LYS A 125 8.12 -8.75 11.84
CA LYS A 125 9.01 -9.83 12.33
C LYS A 125 8.71 -10.28 13.75
N LYS A 126 7.95 -9.50 14.52
CA LYS A 126 7.53 -9.85 15.89
C LYS A 126 6.34 -10.83 15.90
N ILE A 127 5.69 -11.04 14.76
CA ILE A 127 4.49 -11.88 14.64
C ILE A 127 4.91 -13.35 14.46
N LYS A 128 4.16 -14.27 15.08
CA LYS A 128 4.39 -15.71 14.89
C LYS A 128 4.15 -16.10 13.43
N ASP A 129 4.98 -17.01 12.91
CA ASP A 129 4.90 -17.50 11.52
C ASP A 129 5.08 -16.41 10.43
N HIS A 130 5.60 -15.23 10.80
CA HIS A 130 5.78 -14.10 9.89
C HIS A 130 6.57 -14.47 8.65
N ASN A 131 7.65 -15.26 8.75
CA ASN A 131 8.54 -15.56 7.61
C ASN A 131 7.78 -16.15 6.42
N ARG A 132 6.87 -17.10 6.67
CA ARG A 132 6.07 -17.72 5.61
C ARG A 132 5.19 -16.69 4.91
N TYR A 133 4.48 -15.87 5.69
CA TYR A 133 3.56 -14.88 5.16
C TYR A 133 4.27 -13.69 4.52
N LEU A 134 5.43 -13.29 5.04
CA LEU A 134 6.28 -12.26 4.46
C LEU A 134 6.68 -12.63 3.04
N ILE A 135 7.18 -13.85 2.83
CA ILE A 135 7.54 -14.36 1.51
C ILE A 135 6.33 -14.36 0.58
N LEU A 136 5.17 -14.80 1.06
CA LEU A 136 3.93 -14.84 0.27
C LEU A 136 3.45 -13.44 -0.13
N ILE A 137 3.47 -12.49 0.79
CA ILE A 137 3.07 -11.10 0.56
C ILE A 137 4.04 -10.45 -0.42
N LEU A 138 5.35 -10.50 -0.15
CA LEU A 138 6.36 -9.83 -0.98
C LEU A 138 6.40 -10.39 -2.40
N ARG A 139 6.29 -11.71 -2.58
CA ARG A 139 6.18 -12.32 -3.93
C ARG A 139 4.96 -11.86 -4.71
N LYS A 140 3.90 -11.45 -4.02
CA LYS A 140 2.68 -10.97 -4.66
C LYS A 140 2.81 -9.52 -5.10
N VAL A 141 3.57 -8.69 -4.38
CA VAL A 141 3.55 -7.22 -4.51
C VAL A 141 4.80 -6.60 -5.13
N LEU A 142 5.96 -7.28 -5.11
CA LEU A 142 7.22 -6.86 -5.73
C LEU A 142 7.34 -7.38 -7.18
#